data_AF-A0A2A5F2X8-F1
#
_entry.id   AF-A0A2A5F2X8-F1
#
_cell.length_a   1.000
_cell.length_b   1.000
_cell.length_c   1.000
_cell.angle_alpha   90.00
_cell.angle_beta   90.00
_cell.angle_gamma   90.00
#
_symmetry.space_group_name_H-M   'P 1'
#
loop_
_entity.id
_entity.type
_entity.pdbx_description
1 polymer ?
#
loop_
_entity_poly.entity_id
_entity_poly.type
_entity_poly.pdbx_seq_one_letter_code
_entity_poly.pdbx_strand_id
1 'polypeptide(L)'
;MGPIGHTVVSTVIGASIWGVTGSPAAGGVALGVGVLVDIDHSVDYYQEWVKRRPHLVLKLFHAWEYSIIGLLVLGFIYYHPILLAATVAHLGHVALDHYHHRPNPLTYFISRRTWLRFDARKIEPGKRIRQSYEDFPNKLPLGRLWEPWYRRKIEPWFAARLTIAPEDRVDESDR
;
A
#
# COMPACT_ATOMS: atom_id res chain seq x y z
N MET A 1 3.85 -7.57 -1.39
CA MET A 1 4.75 -7.75 -0.23
C MET A 1 4.07 -7.23 1.03
N GLY A 2 4.47 -7.70 2.21
CA GLY A 2 3.89 -7.22 3.49
C GLY A 2 4.72 -6.09 4.13
N PRO A 3 4.27 -5.50 5.26
CA PRO A 3 4.92 -4.34 5.88
C PRO A 3 6.40 -4.54 6.22
N ILE A 4 6.81 -5.76 6.56
CA ILE A 4 8.22 -6.12 6.80
C ILE A 4 9.04 -5.94 5.52
N GLY A 5 8.53 -6.41 4.38
CA GLY A 5 9.19 -6.26 3.09
C GLY A 5 9.33 -4.79 2.70
N HIS A 6 8.28 -4.00 2.89
CA HIS A 6 8.29 -2.55 2.62
C HIS A 6 9.32 -1.82 3.49
N THR A 7 9.41 -2.19 4.77
CA THR A 7 10.39 -1.63 5.71
C THR A 7 11.82 -1.96 5.30
N VAL A 8 12.10 -3.23 4.97
CA VAL A 8 13.43 -3.66 4.51
C VAL A 8 13.84 -2.90 3.25
N VAL A 9 12.94 -2.81 2.28
CA VAL A 9 13.19 -2.16 0.98
C VAL A 9 13.42 -0.66 1.15
N SER A 10 12.57 0.01 1.92
CA SER A 10 12.73 1.42 2.25
C SER A 10 14.09 1.67 2.92
N THR A 11 14.48 0.79 3.86
CA THR A 11 15.77 0.87 4.57
C THR A 11 16.95 0.74 3.62
N VAL A 12 16.93 -0.26 2.73
CA VAL A 12 17.99 -0.47 1.74
C VAL A 12 18.09 0.73 0.80
N ILE A 13 16.97 1.19 0.24
CA ILE A 13 16.96 2.34 -0.67
C ILE A 13 17.48 3.60 0.03
N GLY A 14 17.04 3.87 1.26
CA GLY A 14 17.49 5.02 2.04
C GLY A 14 18.99 5.00 2.34
N ALA A 15 19.52 3.85 2.76
CA ALA A 15 20.95 3.67 3.00
C ALA A 15 21.76 3.83 1.71
N SER A 16 21.31 3.26 0.58
CA SER A 16 21.96 3.42 -0.72
C SER A 16 21.99 4.87 -1.19
N ILE A 17 20.86 5.59 -1.07
CA ILE A 17 20.79 7.01 -1.46
C ILE A 17 21.70 7.86 -0.59
N TRP A 18 21.73 7.63 0.73
CA TRP A 18 22.67 8.32 1.59
C TRP A 18 24.12 8.05 1.16
N GLY A 19 24.49 6.79 0.97
CA GLY A 19 25.85 6.42 0.56
C GLY A 19 26.27 7.05 -0.77
N VAL A 20 25.39 7.12 -1.77
CA VAL A 20 25.68 7.68 -3.09
C VAL A 20 25.72 9.20 -3.08
N THR A 21 24.79 9.85 -2.36
CA THR A 21 24.68 11.33 -2.37
C THR A 21 25.55 12.00 -1.33
N GLY A 22 26.05 11.27 -0.33
CA GLY A 22 26.72 11.82 0.85
C GLY A 22 25.79 12.61 1.77
N SER A 23 24.47 12.66 1.50
CA SER A 23 23.50 13.46 2.24
C SER A 23 22.64 12.60 3.17
N PRO A 24 22.81 12.71 4.50
CA PRO A 24 21.94 12.04 5.47
C PRO A 24 20.47 12.48 5.32
N ALA A 25 20.25 13.74 4.93
CA ALA A 25 18.90 14.27 4.69
C ALA A 25 18.21 13.56 3.52
N ALA A 26 18.95 13.28 2.43
CA ALA A 26 18.44 12.53 1.29
C ALA A 26 18.09 11.09 1.68
N GLY A 27 18.94 10.42 2.48
CA GLY A 27 18.64 9.11 3.05
C GLY A 27 17.38 9.11 3.93
N GLY A 28 17.26 10.09 4.83
CA GLY A 28 16.09 10.26 5.68
C GLY A 28 14.80 10.50 4.89
N VAL A 29 14.86 11.30 3.83
CA VAL A 29 13.72 11.53 2.93
C VAL A 29 13.32 10.24 2.21
N ALA A 30 14.27 9.45 1.72
CA ALA A 30 13.97 8.17 1.09
C ALA A 30 13.25 7.20 2.04
N LEU A 31 13.68 7.11 3.30
CA LEU A 31 12.97 6.34 4.33
C LEU A 31 11.55 6.87 4.58
N GLY A 32 11.42 8.19 4.74
CA GLY A 32 10.15 8.85 4.99
C GLY A 32 9.16 8.67 3.84
N VAL A 33 9.64 8.66 2.59
CA VAL A 33 8.81 8.40 1.42
C VAL A 33 8.27 6.97 1.42
N GLY A 34 9.07 5.97 1.76
CA GLY A 34 8.58 4.59 1.86
C GLY A 34 7.42 4.45 2.87
N VAL A 35 7.56 5.09 4.04
CA VAL A 35 6.49 5.14 5.05
C VAL A 35 5.26 5.89 4.52
N LEU A 36 5.46 7.06 3.90
CA LEU A 36 4.38 7.88 3.37
C LEU A 36 3.57 7.13 2.31
N VAL A 37 4.24 6.41 1.42
CA VAL A 37 3.59 5.62 0.38
C VAL A 37 2.66 4.57 1.00
N ASP A 38 3.06 3.92 2.09
CA ASP A 38 2.23 2.91 2.80
C ASP A 38 1.07 3.46 3.62
N ILE A 39 1.01 4.77 3.88
CA ILE A 39 -0.10 5.37 4.63
C ILE A 39 -1.43 5.16 3.92
N ASP A 40 -1.44 5.05 2.59
CA ASP A 40 -2.68 4.85 1.84
C ASP A 40 -3.36 3.50 2.15
N HIS A 41 -2.61 2.46 2.51
CA HIS A 41 -3.17 1.22 3.07
C HIS A 41 -3.94 1.44 4.37
N SER A 42 -3.45 2.33 5.24
CA SER A 42 -4.14 2.68 6.50
C SER A 42 -5.46 3.41 6.22
N VAL A 43 -5.47 4.27 5.20
CA VAL A 43 -6.69 4.95 4.74
C VAL A 43 -7.69 3.93 4.20
N ASP A 44 -7.25 2.98 3.37
CA ASP A 44 -8.12 1.93 2.85
C ASP A 44 -8.71 1.07 3.98
N TYR A 45 -7.91 0.68 4.97
CA TYR A 45 -8.41 -0.04 6.15
C TYR A 45 -9.44 0.78 6.94
N TYR A 46 -9.25 2.09 7.06
CA TYR A 46 -10.24 2.96 7.69
C TYR A 46 -11.56 2.99 6.88
N GLN A 47 -11.48 3.10 5.55
CA GLN A 47 -12.66 3.08 4.69
C GLN A 47 -13.39 1.74 4.78
N GLU A 48 -12.64 0.64 4.74
CA GLU A 48 -13.13 -0.73 4.78
C GLU A 48 -13.78 -1.04 6.14
N TRP A 49 -13.04 -0.83 7.24
CA TRP A 49 -13.44 -1.33 8.56
C TRP A 49 -14.26 -0.35 9.40
N VAL A 50 -14.00 0.95 9.26
CA VAL A 50 -14.66 1.99 10.06
C VAL A 50 -15.83 2.58 9.29
N LYS A 51 -15.60 2.97 8.03
CA LYS A 51 -16.65 3.56 7.18
C LYS A 51 -17.51 2.53 6.45
N ARG A 52 -17.17 1.23 6.52
CA ARG A 52 -17.91 0.14 5.88
C ARG A 52 -18.07 0.33 4.37
N ARG A 53 -17.01 0.79 3.71
CA ARG A 53 -16.91 0.96 2.25
C ARG A 53 -15.87 -0.01 1.69
N PRO A 54 -16.14 -1.33 1.73
CA PRO A 54 -15.11 -2.34 1.43
C PRO A 54 -14.67 -2.36 -0.04
N HIS A 55 -15.49 -1.79 -0.93
CA HIS A 55 -15.18 -1.66 -2.35
C HIS A 55 -14.50 -0.35 -2.71
N LEU A 56 -14.15 0.50 -1.75
CA LEU A 56 -13.40 1.73 -2.00
C LEU A 56 -11.90 1.48 -1.73
N VAL A 57 -11.07 1.55 -2.77
CA VAL A 57 -9.61 1.42 -2.69
C VAL A 57 -8.99 2.68 -3.26
N LEU A 58 -8.45 3.53 -2.40
CA LEU A 58 -7.91 4.82 -2.79
C LEU A 58 -6.46 4.70 -3.26
N LYS A 59 -5.60 4.01 -2.48
CA LYS A 59 -4.15 3.82 -2.74
C LYS A 59 -3.51 5.01 -3.47
N LEU A 60 -3.65 6.22 -2.92
CA LEU A 60 -3.34 7.42 -3.70
C LEU A 60 -1.86 7.55 -4.03
N PHE A 61 -0.98 7.02 -3.17
CA PHE A 61 0.48 7.17 -3.29
C PHE A 61 1.12 6.01 -4.07
N HIS A 62 0.48 4.84 -4.12
CA HIS A 62 0.93 3.73 -4.96
C HIS A 62 0.64 3.95 -6.46
N ALA A 63 1.15 5.04 -7.05
CA ALA A 63 0.87 5.42 -8.44
C ALA A 63 2.13 5.72 -9.27
N TRP A 64 2.22 5.17 -10.49
CA TRP A 64 3.39 5.37 -11.36
C TRP A 64 3.59 6.82 -11.78
N GLU A 65 2.51 7.60 -11.87
CA GLU A 65 2.57 8.98 -12.36
C GLU A 65 3.55 9.84 -11.54
N TYR A 66 3.64 9.69 -10.22
CA TYR A 66 4.53 10.52 -9.39
C TYR A 66 6.00 10.24 -9.67
N SER A 67 6.39 8.98 -9.83
CA SER A 67 7.77 8.61 -10.19
C SER A 67 8.12 9.08 -11.60
N ILE A 68 7.20 8.95 -12.56
CA ILE A 68 7.42 9.44 -13.93
C ILE A 68 7.61 10.95 -13.91
N ILE A 69 6.72 11.70 -13.24
CA ILE A 69 6.83 13.16 -13.12
C ILE A 69 8.14 13.55 -12.41
N GLY A 70 8.48 12.89 -11.30
CA GLY A 70 9.72 13.15 -10.58
C GLY A 70 10.97 12.97 -11.45
N LEU A 71 11.03 11.89 -12.23
CA LEU A 71 12.14 11.65 -13.17
C LEU A 71 12.20 12.69 -14.28
N LEU A 72 11.05 13.10 -14.83
CA LEU A 72 10.99 14.15 -15.86
C LEU A 72 11.48 15.50 -15.30
N VAL A 73 11.05 15.86 -14.09
CA VAL A 73 11.52 17.09 -13.43
C VAL A 73 13.04 17.02 -13.20
N LEU A 74 13.55 15.90 -12.67
CA LEU A 74 14.98 15.72 -12.42
C LEU A 74 15.83 15.79 -13.69
N GLY A 75 15.34 15.21 -14.80
CA GLY A 75 16.08 15.12 -16.05
C GLY A 75 16.03 16.38 -16.92
N PHE A 76 14.91 17.12 -16.90
CA PHE A 76 14.66 18.19 -17.86
C PHE A 76 14.47 19.58 -17.25
N ILE A 77 14.17 19.68 -15.95
CA ILE A 77 13.77 20.94 -15.32
C ILE A 77 14.74 21.33 -14.20
N TYR A 78 14.93 20.46 -13.22
CA TYR A 78 15.67 20.77 -12.00
C TYR A 78 16.20 19.52 -11.29
N TYR A 79 17.51 19.45 -11.12
CA TYR A 79 18.17 18.42 -10.33
C TYR A 79 18.35 18.87 -8.88
N HIS A 80 17.91 18.04 -7.93
CA HIS A 80 18.21 18.21 -6.51
C HIS A 80 18.29 16.85 -5.80
N PRO A 81 19.28 16.62 -4.91
CA PRO A 81 19.49 15.31 -4.29
C PRO A 81 18.31 14.84 -3.44
N ILE A 82 17.57 15.75 -2.80
CA ILE A 82 16.36 15.39 -2.05
C ILE A 82 15.23 14.95 -2.99
N LEU A 83 15.07 15.62 -4.14
CA LEU A 83 14.07 15.24 -5.13
C LEU A 83 14.42 13.89 -5.78
N LEU A 84 15.71 13.67 -6.05
CA LEU A 84 16.22 12.37 -6.49
C LEU A 84 15.88 11.29 -5.47
N ALA A 85 16.17 11.54 -4.20
CA ALA A 85 15.89 10.60 -3.13
C ALA A 85 14.41 10.23 -3.05
N ALA A 86 13.53 11.24 -3.05
CA ALA A 86 12.09 11.03 -3.00
C ALA A 86 11.60 10.25 -4.23
N THR A 87 12.08 10.62 -5.43
CA THR A 87 11.66 9.99 -6.69
C THR A 87 12.10 8.53 -6.77
N VAL A 88 13.35 8.23 -6.42
CA VAL A 88 13.92 6.87 -6.46
C VAL A 88 13.30 5.99 -5.38
N ALA A 89 13.11 6.51 -4.16
CA ALA A 89 12.43 5.80 -3.09
C ALA A 89 10.99 5.44 -3.47
N HIS A 90 10.23 6.42 -3.95
CA HIS A 90 8.88 6.20 -4.43
C HIS A 90 8.83 5.18 -5.58
N LEU A 91 9.73 5.33 -6.56
CA LEU A 91 9.82 4.44 -7.72
C LEU A 91 10.13 3.00 -7.29
N GLY A 92 11.14 2.80 -6.45
CA GLY A 92 11.53 1.48 -5.96
C GLY A 92 10.40 0.82 -5.16
N HIS A 93 9.71 1.58 -4.32
CA HIS A 93 8.57 1.09 -3.54
C HIS A 93 7.43 0.62 -4.44
N VAL A 94 6.96 1.47 -5.35
CA VAL A 94 5.86 1.15 -6.27
C VAL A 94 6.24 0.01 -7.23
N ALA A 95 7.47 0.00 -7.75
CA ALA A 95 7.94 -1.05 -8.66
C ALA A 95 7.94 -2.42 -7.99
N LEU A 96 8.42 -2.48 -6.75
CA LEU A 96 8.52 -3.74 -6.03
C LEU A 96 7.16 -4.21 -5.52
N ASP A 97 6.28 -3.28 -5.11
CA ASP A 97 4.91 -3.60 -4.77
C ASP A 97 4.17 -4.22 -5.97
N HIS A 98 4.31 -3.58 -7.14
CA HIS A 98 3.76 -4.08 -8.41
C HIS A 98 4.32 -5.46 -8.77
N TYR A 99 5.63 -5.66 -8.65
CA TYR A 99 6.26 -6.95 -8.95
C TYR A 99 5.71 -8.09 -8.09
N HIS A 100 5.47 -7.84 -6.79
CA HIS A 100 5.02 -8.87 -5.86
C HIS A 100 3.52 -9.12 -5.87
N HIS A 101 2.69 -8.11 -6.12
CA HIS A 101 1.23 -8.26 -6.05
C HIS A 101 0.58 -8.65 -7.39
N ARG A 102 1.31 -8.57 -8.51
CA ARG A 102 0.85 -8.86 -9.88
C ARG A 102 -0.63 -8.50 -10.22
N PRO A 103 -1.18 -7.33 -9.86
CA PRO A 103 -2.45 -6.90 -10.44
C PRO A 103 -2.22 -6.40 -11.88
N ASN A 104 -3.30 -6.16 -12.62
CA ASN A 104 -3.23 -5.49 -13.92
C ASN A 104 -2.38 -4.20 -13.83
N PRO A 105 -1.29 -4.06 -14.60
CA PRO A 105 -0.36 -2.91 -14.52
C PRO A 105 -1.02 -1.54 -14.59
N LEU A 106 -2.13 -1.46 -15.34
CA LEU A 106 -2.87 -0.23 -15.53
C LEU A 106 -3.51 0.27 -14.24
N THR A 107 -3.77 -0.61 -13.27
CA THR A 107 -4.37 -0.24 -11.99
C THR A 107 -3.40 0.48 -11.06
N TYR A 108 -2.11 0.54 -11.38
CA TYR A 108 -1.14 1.41 -10.70
C TYR A 108 -1.08 2.83 -11.24
N PHE A 109 -1.92 3.17 -12.22
CA PHE A 109 -2.07 4.56 -12.64
C PHE A 109 -3.23 5.19 -11.87
N ILE A 110 -2.98 6.30 -11.17
CA ILE A 110 -4.03 7.03 -10.43
C ILE A 110 -5.12 7.54 -11.39
N SER A 111 -4.73 7.92 -12.59
CA SER A 111 -5.65 8.29 -13.67
C SER A 111 -6.61 7.14 -14.01
N ARG A 112 -6.10 5.92 -14.11
CA ARG A 112 -6.91 4.72 -14.34
C ARG A 112 -7.77 4.38 -13.12
N ARG A 113 -7.26 4.49 -11.90
CA ARG A 113 -8.07 4.28 -10.68
C ARG A 113 -9.23 5.29 -10.61
N THR A 114 -8.97 6.54 -10.98
CA THR A 114 -9.98 7.62 -11.06
C THR A 114 -11.06 7.28 -12.09
N TRP A 115 -10.68 6.82 -13.29
CA TRP A 115 -11.61 6.34 -14.31
C TRP A 115 -12.48 5.17 -13.83
N LEU A 116 -11.86 4.24 -13.09
CA LEU A 116 -12.56 3.12 -12.45
C LEU A 116 -13.30 3.51 -11.17
N ARG A 117 -13.31 4.80 -10.81
CA ARG A 117 -13.93 5.38 -9.61
C ARG A 117 -13.48 4.73 -8.30
N PHE A 118 -12.23 4.27 -8.24
CA PHE A 118 -11.64 3.63 -7.07
C PHE A 118 -12.39 2.35 -6.60
N ASP A 119 -13.11 1.69 -7.52
CA ASP A 119 -13.86 0.46 -7.23
C ASP A 119 -12.92 -0.75 -7.13
N ALA A 120 -12.78 -1.29 -5.93
CA ALA A 120 -11.94 -2.44 -5.60
C ALA A 120 -12.24 -3.66 -6.48
N ARG A 121 -13.50 -3.87 -6.88
CA ARG A 121 -13.90 -5.02 -7.71
C ARG A 121 -13.29 -4.96 -9.11
N LYS A 122 -12.93 -3.75 -9.57
CA LYS A 122 -12.30 -3.50 -10.88
C LYS A 122 -10.79 -3.36 -10.77
N ILE A 123 -10.29 -2.86 -9.64
CA ILE A 123 -8.87 -2.56 -9.42
C ILE A 123 -8.13 -3.79 -8.88
N GLU A 124 -8.74 -4.52 -7.94
CA GLU A 124 -8.18 -5.69 -7.27
C GLU A 124 -9.23 -6.82 -7.22
N PRO A 125 -9.59 -7.41 -8.38
CA PRO A 125 -10.56 -8.49 -8.44
C PRO A 125 -10.06 -9.68 -7.59
N GLY A 126 -10.91 -10.16 -6.69
CA GLY A 126 -10.57 -11.25 -5.77
C GLY A 126 -9.96 -10.83 -4.43
N LYS A 127 -9.85 -9.52 -4.13
CA LYS A 127 -9.47 -9.05 -2.78
C LYS A 127 -10.49 -9.54 -1.75
N ARG A 128 -10.10 -10.50 -0.90
CA ARG A 128 -10.94 -11.01 0.18
C ARG A 128 -10.83 -10.07 1.39
N ILE A 129 -11.84 -9.19 1.53
CA ILE A 129 -11.98 -8.22 2.63
C ILE A 129 -11.74 -8.88 3.99
N ARG A 130 -12.29 -10.09 4.18
CA ARG A 130 -12.17 -10.87 5.41
C ARG A 130 -10.73 -11.30 5.75
N GLN A 131 -9.93 -11.68 4.75
CA GLN A 131 -8.54 -12.09 4.98
C GLN A 131 -7.67 -10.94 5.52
N SER A 132 -8.02 -9.70 5.17
CA SER A 132 -7.20 -8.53 5.50
C SER A 132 -7.00 -8.33 7.01
N TYR A 133 -8.06 -8.54 7.80
CA TYR A 133 -8.01 -8.42 9.26
C TYR A 133 -7.61 -9.73 9.94
N GLU A 134 -8.00 -10.90 9.40
CA GLU A 134 -7.58 -12.21 9.91
C GLU A 134 -6.04 -12.34 9.87
N ASP A 135 -5.41 -11.82 8.81
CA ASP A 135 -3.95 -11.83 8.66
C ASP A 135 -3.26 -10.63 9.33
N PHE A 136 -4.01 -9.67 9.91
CA PHE A 136 -3.42 -8.45 10.47
C PHE A 136 -2.37 -8.71 11.55
N PRO A 137 -2.54 -9.67 12.48
CA PRO A 137 -1.50 -10.04 13.42
C PRO A 137 -0.18 -10.47 12.77
N ASN A 138 -0.26 -11.13 11.63
CA ASN A 138 0.91 -11.62 10.90
C ASN A 138 1.62 -10.53 10.09
N LYS A 139 1.00 -9.36 9.93
CA LYS A 139 1.56 -8.22 9.19
C LYS A 139 2.48 -7.33 10.03
N LEU A 140 2.32 -7.31 11.35
CA LEU A 140 3.19 -6.51 12.23
C LEU A 140 4.34 -7.36 12.79
N PRO A 141 5.50 -6.74 13.07
CA PRO A 141 6.56 -7.41 13.81
C PRO A 141 6.02 -7.92 15.15
N LEU A 142 6.54 -9.06 15.59
CA LEU A 142 6.16 -9.68 16.87
C LEU A 142 4.67 -10.06 16.97
N GLY A 143 3.98 -10.24 15.83
CA GLY A 143 2.59 -10.71 15.70
C GLY A 143 2.15 -11.72 16.77
N ARG A 144 2.97 -12.77 16.94
CA ARG A 144 2.72 -13.88 17.86
C ARG A 144 2.54 -13.47 19.33
N LEU A 145 3.13 -12.35 19.77
CA LEU A 145 3.04 -11.90 21.17
C LEU A 145 1.69 -11.26 21.49
N TRP A 146 1.08 -10.57 20.53
CA TRP A 146 -0.15 -9.81 20.74
C TRP A 146 -1.35 -10.42 19.99
N GLU A 147 -1.14 -11.40 19.11
CA GLU A 147 -2.18 -12.17 18.45
C GLU A 147 -3.24 -12.72 19.42
N PRO A 148 -2.90 -13.35 20.58
CA PRO A 148 -3.92 -13.85 21.51
C PRO A 148 -4.79 -12.75 22.12
N TRP A 149 -4.26 -11.53 22.25
CA TRP A 149 -5.03 -10.37 22.70
C TRP A 149 -5.92 -9.83 21.58
N TYR A 150 -5.37 -9.70 20.36
CA TYR A 150 -6.09 -9.25 19.18
C TYR A 150 -7.32 -10.13 18.90
N ARG A 151 -7.13 -11.45 18.86
CA ARG A 151 -8.21 -12.42 18.62
C ARG A 151 -9.31 -12.34 19.70
N ARG A 152 -8.94 -12.03 20.94
CA ARG A 152 -9.91 -11.92 22.05
C ARG A 152 -10.66 -10.60 22.10
N LYS A 153 -10.01 -9.48 21.76
CA LYS A 153 -10.55 -8.14 22.01
C LYS A 153 -10.97 -7.38 20.75
N ILE A 154 -10.31 -7.65 19.64
CA ILE A 154 -10.41 -6.84 18.42
C ILE A 154 -11.10 -7.62 17.29
N GLU A 155 -10.72 -8.87 17.06
CA GLU A 155 -11.30 -9.72 16.00
C GLU A 155 -12.85 -9.85 16.08
N PRO A 156 -13.48 -10.04 17.26
CA PRO A 156 -14.94 -10.14 17.35
C PRO A 156 -15.66 -8.85 16.89
N TRP A 157 -15.04 -7.70 17.11
CA TRP A 157 -15.57 -6.41 16.68
C TRP A 157 -15.56 -6.26 15.16
N PHE A 158 -14.51 -6.76 14.48
CA PHE A 158 -14.44 -6.79 13.02
C PHE A 158 -15.44 -7.80 12.46
N ALA A 159 -15.48 -9.01 13.01
CA ALA A 159 -16.39 -10.08 12.58
C ALA A 159 -17.85 -9.64 12.64
N ALA A 160 -18.28 -8.99 13.73
CA ALA A 160 -19.64 -8.48 13.89
C ALA A 160 -20.05 -7.39 12.88
N ARG A 161 -19.07 -6.73 12.24
CA ARG A 161 -19.33 -5.64 11.28
C ARG A 161 -19.31 -6.11 9.83
N LEU A 162 -18.66 -7.24 9.56
CA LEU A 162 -18.58 -7.84 8.23
C LEU A 162 -19.68 -8.89 7.98
N THR A 163 -20.30 -9.43 9.03
CA THR A 163 -21.48 -10.32 8.91
C THR A 163 -22.74 -9.64 8.34
N ILE A 164 -22.71 -8.33 8.06
CA ILE A 164 -23.86 -7.54 7.59
C ILE A 164 -23.75 -7.16 6.08
N ALA A 165 -22.89 -7.80 5.28
CA ALA A 165 -22.92 -7.63 3.83
C ALA A 165 -23.71 -8.79 3.17
N PRO A 166 -24.96 -8.59 2.72
CA PRO A 166 -25.75 -9.64 2.05
C PRO A 166 -25.23 -9.97 0.65
N GLU A 167 -24.38 -9.12 0.08
CA GLU A 167 -23.97 -9.15 -1.33
C GLU A 167 -22.90 -10.21 -1.64
N ASP A 168 -22.24 -10.79 -0.63
CA ASP A 168 -21.25 -11.87 -0.82
C ASP A 168 -21.89 -13.29 -0.84
N ARG A 169 -23.22 -13.39 -0.83
CA ARG A 169 -23.97 -14.68 -0.93
C ARG A 169 -24.26 -15.12 -2.37
N VAL A 170 -23.63 -14.54 -3.37
CA VAL A 170 -23.86 -14.93 -4.78
C VAL A 170 -22.55 -15.44 -5.37
N ASP A 171 -22.22 -16.72 -5.09
CA ASP A 171 -21.46 -17.58 -6.01
C ASP A 171 -21.33 -19.05 -5.53
N GLU A 172 -22.34 -19.60 -4.85
CA GLU A 172 -22.39 -21.04 -4.54
C GLU A 172 -23.54 -21.79 -5.26
N SER A 173 -24.31 -21.13 -6.13
CA SER A 173 -25.41 -21.80 -6.85
C SER A 173 -25.12 -22.21 -8.30
N ASP A 174 -23.94 -21.92 -8.85
CA ASP A 174 -23.57 -22.26 -10.24
C ASP A 174 -22.41 -23.29 -10.32
N ARG A 175 -22.45 -24.32 -9.46
CA ARG A 175 -21.64 -25.54 -9.64
C ARG A 175 -22.53 -26.75 -9.88
#